data_AF-A0A923YYL0-F1
#
_entry.id   AF-A0A923YYL0-F1
#
_cell.length_a   1.000
_cell.length_b   1.000
_cell.length_c   1.000
_cell.angle_alpha   90.00
_cell.angle_beta   90.00
_cell.angle_gamma   90.00
#
_symmetry.space_group_name_H-M   'P 1'
#
loop_
_entity.id
_entity.type
_entity.pdbx_description
1 polymer ?
#
loop_
_entity_poly.entity_id
_entity_poly.type
_entity_poly.pdbx_seq_one_letter_code
_entity_poly.pdbx_strand_id
1 'polypeptide(L)'
;IKKEQFFQQIDDQNAFDLIYFDAFGYRIEPELWSKDIFEKMYRALKPNGVLVTYACRSSIKLDMISIGFKVEKLPGAPGKREMLRASKN
;
A
#
# COMPACT_ATOMS: atom_id res chain seq x y z
N ILE A 1 -15.21 -12.32 3.80
CA ILE A 1 -14.64 -13.68 3.88
C ILE A 1 -13.12 -13.54 3.94
N LYS A 2 -12.46 -14.17 4.91
CA LYS A 2 -10.99 -14.16 5.00
C LYS A 2 -10.41 -15.04 3.87
N LYS A 3 -9.40 -14.55 3.14
CA LYS A 3 -8.63 -15.33 2.16
C LYS A 3 -7.29 -15.71 2.79
N GLU A 4 -6.94 -17.00 2.80
CA GLU A 4 -5.62 -17.48 3.23
C GLU A 4 -4.77 -17.78 1.99
N GLN A 5 -3.99 -16.79 1.57
CA GLN A 5 -3.20 -16.84 0.35
C GLN A 5 -2.00 -15.91 0.44
N PHE A 6 -1.04 -16.09 -0.47
CA PHE A 6 0.11 -15.21 -0.59
C PHE A 6 -0.24 -13.90 -1.34
N PHE A 7 0.45 -12.80 -1.02
CA PHE A 7 0.25 -11.51 -1.70
C PHE A 7 0.52 -11.59 -3.20
N GLN A 8 1.48 -12.43 -3.62
CA GLN A 8 1.83 -12.68 -5.01
C GLN A 8 0.65 -13.28 -5.79
N GLN A 9 -0.27 -13.96 -5.11
CA GLN A 9 -1.45 -14.59 -5.73
C GLN A 9 -2.62 -13.62 -5.86
N ILE A 10 -2.52 -12.40 -5.32
CA ILE A 10 -3.55 -11.38 -5.48
C ILE A 10 -3.61 -10.95 -6.94
N ASP A 11 -4.76 -11.18 -7.54
CA ASP A 11 -5.13 -10.83 -8.91
C ASP A 11 -6.43 -9.99 -8.98
N ASP A 12 -7.02 -9.66 -7.83
CA ASP A 12 -8.21 -8.82 -7.69
C ASP A 12 -8.07 -7.53 -8.54
N GLN A 13 -9.12 -7.16 -9.27
CA GLN A 13 -9.16 -5.97 -10.12
C GLN A 13 -10.35 -5.09 -9.74
N ASN A 14 -10.10 -3.81 -9.41
CA ASN A 14 -11.15 -2.85 -9.05
C ASN A 14 -12.19 -3.42 -8.05
N ALA A 15 -11.71 -4.17 -7.07
CA ALA A 15 -12.55 -4.89 -6.11
C ALA A 15 -12.76 -4.09 -4.82
N PHE A 16 -11.78 -3.27 -4.43
CA PHE A 16 -11.75 -2.62 -3.12
C PHE A 16 -11.75 -1.10 -3.22
N ASP A 17 -12.46 -0.48 -2.29
CA ASP A 17 -12.46 0.98 -2.10
C ASP A 17 -11.31 1.41 -1.15
N LEU A 18 -10.90 0.52 -0.24
CA LEU A 18 -9.89 0.80 0.78
C LEU A 18 -9.02 -0.44 1.06
N ILE A 19 -7.71 -0.22 1.14
CA ILE A 19 -6.72 -1.21 1.58
C ILE A 19 -6.00 -0.68 2.82
N TYR A 20 -6.06 -1.43 3.91
CA TYR A 20 -5.18 -1.25 5.07
C TYR A 20 -3.95 -2.12 4.88
N PHE A 21 -2.81 -1.51 4.55
CA PHE A 21 -1.56 -2.23 4.31
C PHE A 21 -0.71 -2.24 5.58
N ASP A 22 -0.84 -3.32 6.34
CA ASP A 22 -0.20 -3.53 7.64
C ASP A 22 0.65 -4.82 7.63
N ALA A 23 1.85 -4.69 7.09
CA ALA A 23 2.88 -5.73 7.08
C ALA A 23 3.94 -5.45 8.15
N PHE A 24 4.79 -6.43 8.46
CA PHE A 24 5.94 -6.15 9.33
C PHE A 24 6.87 -5.11 8.69
N GLY A 25 7.62 -4.40 9.54
CA GLY A 25 8.46 -3.31 9.06
C GLY A 25 9.45 -3.77 8.00
N TYR A 26 9.79 -2.89 7.06
CA TYR A 26 10.64 -3.20 5.90
C TYR A 26 11.92 -4.01 6.19
N ARG A 27 12.51 -3.90 7.38
CA ARG A 27 13.72 -4.69 7.73
C ARG A 27 13.43 -6.17 7.99
N ILE A 28 12.18 -6.52 8.29
CA ILE A 28 11.72 -7.87 8.62
C ILE A 28 11.15 -8.55 7.37
N GLU A 29 10.30 -7.84 6.62
CA GLU A 29 9.64 -8.37 5.40
C GLU A 29 9.77 -7.40 4.21
N PRO A 30 10.98 -7.12 3.70
CA PRO A 30 11.21 -6.15 2.63
C PRO A 30 10.45 -6.46 1.33
N GLU A 31 10.22 -7.74 1.04
CA GLU A 31 9.54 -8.23 -0.16
C GLU A 31 8.08 -7.76 -0.25
N LEU A 32 7.40 -7.58 0.88
CA LEU A 32 6.03 -7.07 0.92
C LEU A 32 5.96 -5.58 0.58
N TRP A 33 7.07 -4.85 0.68
CA TRP A 33 7.17 -3.43 0.35
C TRP A 33 7.72 -3.18 -1.05
N SER A 34 7.75 -4.21 -1.90
CA SER A 34 8.24 -4.11 -3.26
C SER A 34 7.24 -3.44 -4.20
N LYS A 35 7.76 -2.90 -5.31
CA LYS A 35 6.95 -2.32 -6.39
C LYS A 35 5.88 -3.30 -6.90
N ASP A 36 6.22 -4.58 -7.06
CA ASP A 36 5.30 -5.60 -7.59
C ASP A 36 4.08 -5.82 -6.67
N ILE A 37 4.28 -5.79 -5.35
CA ILE A 37 3.17 -5.87 -4.39
C ILE A 37 2.29 -4.63 -4.47
N PHE A 38 2.89 -3.44 -4.54
CA PHE A 38 2.10 -2.21 -4.68
C PHE A 38 1.36 -2.12 -6.02
N GLU A 39 1.90 -2.70 -7.10
CA GLU A 39 1.19 -2.77 -8.38
C GLU A 39 -0.06 -3.64 -8.28
N LYS A 40 0.03 -4.79 -7.58
CA LYS A 40 -1.13 -5.62 -7.27
C LYS A 40 -2.17 -4.87 -6.45
N MET A 41 -1.74 -4.11 -5.44
CA MET A 41 -2.65 -3.30 -4.62
C MET A 41 -3.34 -2.19 -5.45
N TYR A 42 -2.59 -1.54 -6.34
CA TYR A 42 -3.14 -0.53 -7.25
C TYR A 42 -4.18 -1.11 -8.19
N ARG A 43 -3.93 -2.29 -8.76
CA ARG A 43 -4.88 -3.00 -9.62
C ARG A 43 -6.15 -3.41 -8.86
N ALA A 44 -5.99 -3.88 -7.63
CA ALA A 44 -7.09 -4.30 -6.77
C ALA A 44 -8.00 -3.15 -6.31
N LEU A 45 -7.49 -1.93 -6.20
CA LEU A 45 -8.29 -0.74 -5.87
C LEU A 45 -9.18 -0.31 -7.04
N LYS A 46 -10.39 0.13 -6.73
CA LYS A 46 -11.28 0.86 -7.67
C LYS A 46 -10.73 2.26 -7.95
N PRO A 47 -11.18 2.93 -9.03
CA PRO A 47 -10.97 4.37 -9.18
C PRO A 47 -11.43 5.12 -7.93
N ASN A 48 -10.65 6.10 -7.50
CA ASN A 48 -10.75 6.82 -6.23
C ASN A 48 -10.50 5.98 -4.97
N GLY A 49 -10.10 4.72 -5.12
CA GLY A 49 -9.75 3.84 -4.02
C GLY A 49 -8.46 4.26 -3.32
N VAL A 50 -8.34 3.91 -2.04
CA VAL A 50 -7.26 4.38 -1.17
C VAL A 50 -6.51 3.21 -0.54
N LEU A 51 -5.18 3.32 -0.46
CA LEU A 51 -4.33 2.50 0.39
C LEU A 51 -3.73 3.36 1.50
N VAL A 52 -3.80 2.88 2.74
CA VAL A 52 -3.13 3.50 3.89
C VAL A 52 -2.14 2.56 4.53
N THR A 53 -1.00 3.08 4.96
CA THR A 53 0.02 2.31 5.69
C THR A 53 0.75 3.18 6.70
N TYR A 54 1.19 2.58 7.80
CA TYR A 54 2.02 3.26 8.79
C TYR A 54 3.42 3.57 8.26
N ALA A 55 3.89 2.87 7.22
CA ALA A 55 5.24 3.04 6.70
C ALA A 55 5.38 4.38 5.96
N CYS A 56 6.49 5.09 6.20
CA CYS A 56 6.77 6.38 5.58
C CYS A 56 8.23 6.48 5.09
N ARG A 57 8.72 5.43 4.41
CA ARG A 57 10.06 5.44 3.80
C ARG A 57 10.02 6.06 2.40
N SER A 58 11.08 6.78 2.02
CA SER A 58 11.19 7.41 0.71
C SER A 58 11.13 6.40 -0.45
N SER A 59 11.76 5.22 -0.31
CA SER A 59 11.71 4.18 -1.36
C SER A 59 10.28 3.71 -1.63
N ILE A 60 9.55 3.35 -0.56
CA ILE A 60 8.13 2.96 -0.63
C ILE A 60 7.31 4.04 -1.33
N LYS A 61 7.46 5.30 -0.92
CA LYS A 61 6.77 6.43 -1.53
C LYS A 61 7.08 6.55 -3.03
N LEU A 62 8.35 6.45 -3.41
CA LEU A 62 8.78 6.57 -4.81
C LEU A 62 8.24 5.41 -5.66
N ASP A 63 8.26 4.19 -5.14
CA ASP A 63 7.72 3.02 -5.83
C ASP A 63 6.21 3.17 -6.08
N MET A 64 5.45 3.57 -5.05
CA MET A 64 4.01 3.82 -5.17
C MET A 64 3.71 4.92 -6.21
N ILE A 65 4.46 6.03 -6.20
CA ILE A 65 4.32 7.09 -7.22
C ILE A 65 4.61 6.54 -8.61
N SER A 66 5.66 5.73 -8.77
CA SER A 66 6.06 5.16 -10.06
C SER A 66 5.01 4.23 -10.68
N ILE A 67 4.14 3.65 -9.84
CA ILE A 67 3.02 2.79 -10.25
C ILE A 67 1.80 3.61 -10.71
N GLY A 68 1.71 4.87 -10.28
CA GLY A 68 0.59 5.76 -10.60
C GLY A 68 -0.29 6.12 -9.39
N PHE A 69 0.10 5.75 -8.17
CA PHE A 69 -0.57 6.30 -6.98
C PHE A 69 -0.27 7.79 -6.84
N LYS A 70 -1.29 8.56 -6.44
CA LYS A 70 -1.08 9.87 -5.82
C LYS A 70 -0.81 9.64 -4.33
N VAL A 71 0.41 9.94 -3.89
CA VAL A 71 0.85 9.66 -2.52
C VAL A 71 0.98 10.94 -1.70
N GLU A 72 0.38 10.95 -0.52
CA GLU A 72 0.48 12.02 0.46
C GLU A 72 0.98 11.51 1.80
N LYS A 73 1.63 12.41 2.53
CA LYS A 73 2.19 12.15 3.85
C LYS A 73 1.28 12.79 4.89
N LEU A 74 0.87 12.00 5.87
CA LEU A 74 -0.01 12.44 6.94
C LEU A 74 0.70 12.32 8.30
N PRO A 75 0.24 13.07 9.32
CA PRO A 75 0.68 12.84 10.69
C PRO A 75 0.44 11.39 11.08
N GLY A 76 1.44 10.75 11.72
CA GLY A 76 1.28 9.40 12.24
C GLY A 76 0.36 9.37 13.46
N ALA A 77 -0.10 8.17 13.81
CA ALA A 77 -0.77 7.91 15.08
C ALA A 77 0.15 8.27 16.28
N PRO A 78 -0.38 8.44 17.51
CA PRO A 78 0.43 8.76 18.68
C PRO A 78 1.67 7.87 18.81
N GLY A 79 2.86 8.48 18.86
CA GLY A 79 4.14 7.76 18.91
C GLY A 79 4.77 7.42 17.55
N LYS A 80 4.11 7.72 16.43
CA LYS A 80 4.66 7.63 15.07
C LYS A 80 4.69 9.02 14.45
N ARG A 81 5.80 9.38 13.79
CA ARG A 81 5.95 10.72 13.20
C ARG A 81 5.01 10.91 12.01
N GLU A 82 4.99 9.97 11.08
CA GLU A 82 4.35 10.13 9.77
C GLU A 82 3.82 8.80 9.25
N MET A 83 2.77 8.85 8.43
CA MET A 83 2.20 7.71 7.69
C MET A 83 1.92 8.10 6.23
N LEU A 84 1.66 7.12 5.36
CA LEU A 84 1.33 7.36 3.96
C LEU A 84 -0.13 7.02 3.67
N ARG A 85 -0.74 7.86 2.82
CA ARG A 85 -1.99 7.58 2.11
C ARG A 85 -1.73 7.66 0.61
N ALA A 86 -2.22 6.69 -0.14
CA ALA A 86 -2.03 6.59 -1.58
C ALA A 86 -3.38 6.37 -2.26
N SER A 87 -3.74 7.25 -3.20
CA SER A 87 -5.00 7.14 -3.94
C SER A 87 -4.78 6.72 -5.39
N LYS A 88 -5.68 5.86 -5.89
CA LYS A 88 -5.81 5.56 -7.32
C LYS A 88 -6.77 6.56 -7.92
N ASN A 89 -6.26 7.49 -8.73
CA ASN A 89 -7.11 8.43 -9.48
C ASN A 89 -7.55 7.82 -10.82
#